data_AF-A0A149VUW5-F1
#
_entry.id   AF-A0A149VUW5-F1
#
_cell.length_a   1.000
_cell.length_b   1.000
_cell.length_c   1.000
_cell.angle_alpha   90.00
_cell.angle_beta   90.00
_cell.angle_gamma   90.00
#
_symmetry.space_group_name_H-M   'P 1'
#
loop_
_entity.id
_entity.type
_entity.pdbx_description
1 polymer ?
#
loop_
_entity_poly.entity_id
_entity_poly.type
_entity_poly.pdbx_seq_one_letter_code
_entity_poly.pdbx_strand_id
1 'polypeptide(L)'
;MVNWVLLCWPGEDLDRSELWRPVHEQRIRHSNYELVRITKPGAKAPVLTWRYEKPQFEKLHDQIVQVIRLKQDAILDQIIHTLHRSPGFAGVRQQVKKLWDITRKEWKRTRGESEPVPEIPKNIGYVRRLPDVGALWSELVKRDTV
;
A
#
# COMPACT_ATOMS: atom_id res chain seq x y z
N MET A 1 -17.34 -0.92 8.12
CA MET A 1 -17.72 0.29 7.37
C MET A 1 -16.88 0.32 6.11
N VAL A 2 -17.49 0.52 4.95
CA VAL A 2 -16.79 0.58 3.66
C VAL A 2 -16.71 2.03 3.23
N ASN A 3 -15.52 2.47 2.85
CA ASN A 3 -15.29 3.79 2.29
C ASN A 3 -14.84 3.62 0.83
N TRP A 4 -15.31 4.48 -0.05
CA TRP A 4 -14.98 4.45 -1.47
C TRP A 4 -14.55 5.84 -1.94
N VAL A 5 -13.79 5.85 -3.03
CA VAL A 5 -13.40 7.07 -3.76
C VAL A 5 -13.82 6.86 -5.20
N LEU A 6 -14.64 7.78 -5.72
CA LEU A 6 -15.05 7.77 -7.11
C LEU A 6 -14.17 8.72 -7.91
N LEU A 7 -13.59 8.20 -9.00
CA LEU A 7 -12.78 8.95 -9.95
C LEU A 7 -13.47 8.85 -11.31
N CYS A 8 -13.66 9.98 -11.98
CA CYS A 8 -14.27 10.03 -13.30
C CYS A 8 -13.23 10.43 -14.37
N TRP A 9 -13.17 9.67 -15.46
CA TRP A 9 -12.31 9.96 -16.62
C TRP A 9 -12.76 9.17 -17.89
N PRO A 10 -13.00 9.82 -19.05
CA PRO A 10 -13.14 11.26 -19.24
C PRO A 10 -14.45 11.77 -18.61
N GLY A 11 -14.45 12.99 -18.11
CA GLY A 11 -15.58 13.57 -17.37
C GLY A 11 -16.64 14.22 -18.28
N GLU A 12 -17.08 13.54 -19.34
CA GLU A 12 -17.94 14.15 -20.36
C GLU A 12 -19.31 14.57 -19.81
N ASP A 13 -19.89 13.80 -18.87
CA ASP A 13 -21.15 14.12 -18.19
C ASP A 13 -21.04 13.90 -16.66
N LEU A 14 -20.31 14.78 -15.98
CA LEU A 14 -20.31 14.81 -14.51
C LEU A 14 -21.68 15.27 -13.99
N ASP A 15 -22.29 14.47 -13.11
CA ASP A 15 -23.48 14.88 -12.38
C ASP A 15 -23.18 16.14 -11.54
N ARG A 16 -23.80 17.26 -11.90
CA ARG A 16 -23.54 18.55 -11.26
C ARG A 16 -24.17 18.68 -9.86
N SER A 17 -24.99 17.73 -9.45
CA SER A 17 -25.53 17.67 -8.09
C SER A 17 -24.48 17.25 -7.05
N GLU A 18 -23.43 16.55 -7.49
CA GLU A 18 -22.32 16.10 -6.66
C GLU A 18 -21.20 17.14 -6.59
N LEU A 19 -20.52 17.20 -5.44
CA LEU A 19 -19.40 18.12 -5.22
C LEU A 19 -18.08 17.54 -5.76
N TRP A 20 -17.97 17.48 -7.08
CA TRP A 20 -16.74 17.03 -7.75
C TRP A 20 -15.57 17.98 -7.47
N ARG A 21 -14.41 17.39 -7.20
CA ARG A 21 -13.16 18.13 -6.98
C ARG A 21 -12.07 17.62 -7.91
N PRO A 22 -11.25 18.51 -8.49
CA PRO A 22 -10.12 18.07 -9.29
C PRO A 22 -9.12 17.28 -8.43
N VAL A 23 -8.76 16.08 -8.89
CA VAL A 23 -7.83 15.16 -8.20
C VAL A 23 -6.45 15.79 -7.94
N HIS A 24 -6.08 16.82 -8.71
CA HIS A 24 -4.79 17.50 -8.58
C HIS A 24 -4.78 18.63 -7.55
N GLU A 25 -5.94 19.17 -7.18
CA GLU A 25 -6.06 20.27 -6.21
C GLU A 25 -6.08 19.74 -4.77
N GLN A 26 -6.64 18.55 -4.56
CA GLN A 26 -6.75 17.95 -3.23
C GLN A 26 -6.16 16.54 -3.22
N ARG A 27 -5.26 16.29 -2.25
CA ARG A 27 -4.72 14.95 -2.05
C ARG A 27 -5.78 14.05 -1.43
N ILE A 28 -6.18 13.02 -2.17
CA ILE A 28 -7.11 12.00 -1.69
C ILE A 28 -6.38 11.09 -0.71
N ARG A 29 -6.94 10.93 0.49
CA ARG A 29 -6.42 10.06 1.55
C ARG A 29 -7.48 9.07 1.99
N HIS A 30 -7.06 7.86 2.33
CA HIS A 30 -7.93 6.81 2.82
C HIS A 30 -7.16 5.82 3.69
N SER A 31 -7.57 5.60 4.94
CA SER A 31 -7.02 4.57 5.84
C SER A 31 -5.47 4.52 5.90
N ASN A 32 -4.82 5.69 5.99
CA ASN A 32 -3.36 5.89 5.96
C ASN A 32 -2.67 5.72 4.60
N TYR A 33 -3.44 5.67 3.53
CA TYR A 33 -2.95 5.72 2.16
C TYR A 33 -3.29 7.05 1.52
N GLU A 34 -2.45 7.49 0.60
CA GLU A 34 -2.69 8.64 -0.26
C GLU A 34 -2.65 8.23 -1.73
N LEU A 35 -3.54 8.81 -2.52
CA LEU A 35 -3.51 8.70 -3.97
C LEU A 35 -2.47 9.67 -4.51
N VAL A 36 -1.52 9.17 -5.29
CA VAL A 36 -0.46 9.98 -5.88
C VAL A 36 -0.30 9.69 -7.36
N ARG A 37 0.19 10.70 -8.09
CA ARG A 37 0.56 10.58 -9.49
C ARG A 37 2.06 10.29 -9.58
N ILE A 38 2.42 9.18 -10.21
CA ILE A 38 3.82 8.78 -10.39
C ILE A 38 4.15 8.61 -11.87
N THR A 39 5.32 9.09 -12.27
CA THR A 39 5.90 8.75 -13.58
C THR A 39 6.70 7.47 -13.42
N LYS A 40 6.30 6.40 -14.09
CA LYS A 40 7.05 5.15 -14.10
C LYS A 40 8.12 5.21 -15.20
N PRO A 41 9.29 4.58 -15.03
CA PRO A 41 10.25 4.41 -16.12
C PRO A 41 9.57 3.77 -17.34
N GLY A 42 9.71 4.40 -18.52
CA GLY A 42 9.09 3.92 -19.76
C GLY A 42 7.59 4.18 -19.92
N ALA A 43 6.92 4.83 -18.96
CA ALA A 43 5.51 5.18 -19.11
C ALA A 43 5.33 6.45 -19.97
N LYS A 44 4.40 6.39 -20.93
CA LYS A 44 4.04 7.53 -21.81
C LYS A 44 3.37 8.68 -21.05
N ALA A 45 2.75 8.39 -19.91
CA ALA A 45 2.10 9.38 -19.05
C ALA A 45 2.21 8.96 -17.57
N PRO A 46 2.18 9.92 -16.64
CA PRO A 46 2.11 9.61 -15.22
C PRO A 46 0.80 8.89 -14.87
N VAL A 47 0.88 7.92 -13.97
CA VAL A 47 -0.25 7.08 -13.55
C VAL A 47 -0.61 7.35 -12.09
N LEU A 48 -1.90 7.24 -11.76
CA LEU A 48 -2.36 7.28 -10.38
C LEU A 48 -2.08 5.95 -9.67
N THR A 49 -1.64 6.02 -8.43
CA THR A 49 -1.42 4.85 -7.58
C THR A 49 -1.59 5.22 -6.12
N TRP A 50 -2.09 4.28 -5.32
CA TRP A 50 -2.06 4.42 -3.86
C TRP A 50 -0.68 4.08 -3.31
N ARG A 51 -0.34 4.75 -2.21
CA ARG A 51 0.84 4.46 -1.39
C ARG A 51 0.52 4.81 0.06
N TYR A 52 1.29 4.31 1.03
CA TYR A 52 1.22 4.81 2.39
C TYR A 52 1.51 6.31 2.44
N GLU A 53 0.75 7.02 3.27
CA GLU A 53 1.10 8.38 3.68
C GLU A 53 2.50 8.41 4.28
N LYS A 54 3.21 9.52 4.07
CA LYS A 54 4.58 9.69 4.58
C LYS A 54 4.69 9.41 6.09
N PRO A 55 3.84 9.96 6.97
CA PRO A 55 3.91 9.68 8.41
C PRO A 55 3.69 8.20 8.74
N GLN A 56 2.80 7.52 8.00
CA GLN A 56 2.56 6.09 8.20
C GLN A 56 3.76 5.24 7.78
N PHE A 57 4.41 5.61 6.67
CA PHE A 57 5.63 4.94 6.23
C PHE A 57 6.77 5.11 7.25
N GLU A 58 6.96 6.33 7.76
CA GLU A 58 7.99 6.65 8.78
C GLU A 58 7.71 5.90 10.08
N LYS A 59 6.46 5.88 10.54
CA LYS A 59 6.05 5.09 11.71
C LYS A 59 6.36 3.60 11.56
N LEU A 60 6.06 3.01 10.39
CA LEU A 60 6.37 1.60 10.11
C LEU A 60 7.88 1.35 10.09
N HIS A 61 8.66 2.26 9.49
CA HIS A 61 10.12 2.21 9.50
C HIS A 61 10.66 2.19 10.93
N ASP A 62 10.26 3.16 11.75
CA ASP A 62 10.77 3.33 13.11
C ASP A 62 10.37 2.15 14.00
N GLN A 63 9.15 1.65 13.83
CA GLN A 63 8.67 0.46 14.54
C GLN A 63 9.49 -0.78 14.18
N ILE A 64 9.77 -1.03 12.89
CA ILE A 64 10.62 -2.16 12.45
C ILE A 64 12.01 -2.07 13.08
N VAL A 65 12.61 -0.89 13.04
CA VAL A 65 13.94 -0.66 13.62
C VAL A 65 13.93 -0.93 15.13
N GLN A 66 12.93 -0.42 15.83
CA GLN A 66 12.81 -0.60 17.27
C GLN A 66 12.62 -2.07 17.67
N VAL A 67 11.72 -2.81 17.02
CA VAL A 67 11.45 -4.21 17.39
C VAL A 67 12.66 -5.12 17.12
N ILE A 68 13.44 -4.86 16.06
CA ILE A 68 14.67 -5.60 15.78
C ILE A 68 15.71 -5.38 16.89
N ARG A 69 15.88 -4.13 17.33
CA ARG A 69 16.82 -3.73 18.41
C ARG A 69 16.44 -4.27 19.77
N LEU A 70 15.15 -4.28 20.08
CA LEU A 70 14.61 -4.78 21.36
C LEU A 70 14.42 -6.31 21.38
N LYS A 71 14.78 -6.99 20.31
CA LYS A 71 14.59 -8.43 20.13
C LYS A 71 13.16 -8.94 20.26
N GLN A 72 12.21 -8.20 19.69
CA GLN A 72 10.79 -8.52 19.72
C GLN A 72 10.34 -9.25 18.45
N ASP A 73 10.83 -10.47 18.27
CA ASP A 73 10.72 -11.21 17.00
C ASP A 73 9.25 -11.51 16.62
N ALA A 74 8.40 -11.86 17.58
CA ALA A 74 6.96 -12.08 17.34
C ALA A 74 6.24 -10.83 16.80
N ILE A 75 6.64 -9.63 17.23
CA ILE A 75 6.07 -8.38 16.73
C ILE A 75 6.58 -8.10 15.31
N LEU A 76 7.86 -8.40 15.04
CA LEU A 76 8.43 -8.27 13.71
C LEU A 76 7.72 -9.18 12.69
N ASP A 77 7.45 -10.44 13.06
CA ASP A 77 6.70 -11.37 12.22
C ASP A 77 5.29 -10.86 11.92
N GLN A 78 4.61 -10.30 12.94
CA GLN A 78 3.29 -9.68 12.76
C GLN A 78 3.35 -8.47 11.81
N ILE A 79 4.41 -7.66 11.87
CA ILE A 79 4.61 -6.54 10.94
C ILE A 79 4.84 -7.08 9.53
N ILE A 80 5.70 -8.07 9.34
CA ILE A 80 5.98 -8.69 8.03
C ILE A 80 4.68 -9.24 7.42
N HIS A 81 3.88 -9.97 8.20
CA HIS A 81 2.58 -10.47 7.76
C HIS A 81 1.60 -9.36 7.40
N THR A 82 1.57 -8.26 8.16
CA THR A 82 0.71 -7.11 7.88
C THR A 82 1.12 -6.42 6.58
N LEU A 83 2.43 -6.20 6.38
CA LEU A 83 2.97 -5.61 5.16
C LEU A 83 2.74 -6.48 3.92
N HIS A 84 2.75 -7.81 4.07
CA HIS A 84 2.46 -8.71 2.97
C HIS A 84 1.00 -8.60 2.49
N ARG A 85 0.08 -8.26 3.40
CA ARG A 85 -1.35 -8.04 3.10
C ARG A 85 -1.67 -6.61 2.69
N SER A 86 -0.68 -5.75 2.51
CA SER A 86 -0.92 -4.39 2.02
C SER A 86 -1.57 -4.40 0.64
N PRO A 87 -2.40 -3.39 0.30
CA PRO A 87 -3.01 -3.30 -1.02
C PRO A 87 -1.95 -3.34 -2.13
N GLY A 88 -2.15 -4.22 -3.11
CA GLY A 88 -1.22 -4.49 -4.20
C GLY A 88 -1.02 -3.37 -5.23
N PHE A 89 -1.21 -2.10 -4.88
CA PHE A 89 -0.94 -0.94 -5.75
C PHE A 89 0.56 -0.72 -5.94
N ALA A 90 0.95 -0.17 -7.10
CA ALA A 90 2.36 0.00 -7.43
C ALA A 90 3.14 0.85 -6.40
N GLY A 91 2.55 1.94 -5.91
CA GLY A 91 3.17 2.79 -4.88
C GLY A 91 3.38 2.07 -3.55
N VAL A 92 2.35 1.37 -3.07
CA VAL A 92 2.43 0.52 -1.86
C VAL A 92 3.50 -0.55 -2.00
N ARG A 93 3.51 -1.31 -3.11
CA ARG A 93 4.51 -2.37 -3.34
C ARG A 93 5.94 -1.83 -3.31
N GLN A 94 6.17 -0.65 -3.90
CA GLN A 94 7.47 0.00 -3.86
C GLN A 94 7.90 0.35 -2.43
N GLN A 95 6.99 0.90 -1.62
CA GLN A 95 7.26 1.23 -0.22
C GLN A 95 7.49 -0.02 0.63
N VAL A 96 6.67 -1.06 0.50
CA VAL A 96 6.87 -2.29 1.27
C VAL A 96 8.17 -2.98 0.90
N LYS A 97 8.55 -3.00 -0.39
CA LYS A 97 9.89 -3.48 -0.79
C LYS A 97 11.01 -2.73 -0.06
N LYS A 98 10.89 -1.40 0.08
CA LYS A 98 11.85 -0.61 0.86
C LYS A 98 11.85 -1.02 2.34
N LEU A 99 10.68 -1.21 2.96
CA LEU A 99 10.58 -1.65 4.36
C LEU A 99 11.19 -3.05 4.58
N TRP A 100 11.03 -3.96 3.62
CA TRP A 100 11.71 -5.26 3.63
C TRP A 100 13.23 -5.14 3.50
N ASP A 101 13.71 -4.22 2.66
CA ASP A 101 15.15 -3.93 2.56
C ASP A 101 15.70 -3.34 3.86
N ILE A 102 14.95 -2.45 4.52
CA ILE A 102 15.26 -1.91 5.84
C ILE A 102 15.34 -3.03 6.88
N THR A 103 14.36 -3.93 6.90
CA THR A 103 14.32 -5.08 7.81
C THR A 103 15.59 -5.92 7.68
N ARG A 104 15.97 -6.29 6.45
CA ARG A 104 17.20 -7.08 6.19
C ARG A 104 18.46 -6.36 6.66
N LYS A 105 18.59 -5.07 6.32
CA LYS A 105 19.78 -4.27 6.67
C LYS A 105 19.90 -4.09 8.17
N GLU A 106 18.80 -3.76 8.84
CA GLU A 106 18.78 -3.52 10.28
C GLU A 106 18.99 -4.81 11.08
N TRP A 107 18.43 -5.92 10.62
CA TRP A 107 18.69 -7.25 11.18
C TRP A 107 20.18 -7.57 11.14
N LYS A 108 20.80 -7.51 9.96
CA LYS A 108 22.24 -7.76 9.78
C LYS A 108 23.09 -6.85 10.68
N ARG A 109 22.73 -5.57 10.79
CA ARG A 109 23.44 -4.57 11.60
C ARG A 109 23.35 -4.85 13.10
N THR A 110 22.21 -5.33 13.58
CA THR A 110 21.89 -5.44 15.02
C THR A 110 22.18 -6.82 15.58
N ARG A 111 21.87 -7.87 14.80
CA ARG A 111 21.95 -9.27 15.21
C ARG A 111 23.15 -10.01 14.63
N GLY A 112 23.81 -9.43 13.63
CA GLY A 112 24.92 -10.07 12.92
C GLY A 112 24.45 -11.12 11.92
N GLU A 113 25.42 -11.81 11.31
CA GLU A 113 25.16 -12.84 10.29
C GLU A 113 24.84 -14.22 10.89
N SER A 114 25.03 -14.41 12.20
CA SER A 114 24.79 -15.67 12.90
C SER A 114 23.32 -15.92 13.24
N GLU A 115 22.50 -14.86 13.35
CA GLU A 115 21.06 -14.99 13.58
C GLU A 115 20.32 -14.96 12.22
N PRO A 116 19.51 -15.97 11.87
CA PRO A 116 18.81 -15.99 10.57
C PRO A 116 17.77 -14.87 10.50
N VAL A 117 17.73 -14.16 9.36
CA VAL A 117 16.70 -13.15 9.09
C VAL A 117 15.33 -13.84 9.06
N PRO A 118 14.26 -13.26 9.63
CA PRO A 118 12.91 -13.80 9.53
C PRO A 118 12.48 -13.95 8.07
N GLU A 119 11.54 -14.86 7.82
CA GLU A 119 11.04 -15.11 6.47
C GLU A 119 10.28 -13.88 5.96
N ILE A 120 10.88 -13.17 5.01
CA ILE A 120 10.26 -12.03 4.35
C ILE A 120 9.70 -12.47 2.99
N PRO A 121 8.40 -12.31 2.72
CA PRO A 121 7.82 -12.62 1.43
C PRO A 121 8.54 -11.92 0.27
N LYS A 122 8.63 -12.58 -0.89
CA LYS A 122 9.35 -12.05 -2.05
C LYS A 122 8.62 -10.89 -2.73
N ASN A 123 7.29 -10.91 -2.70
CA ASN A 123 6.43 -9.94 -3.36
C ASN A 123 5.11 -9.77 -2.60
N ILE A 124 4.42 -8.67 -2.89
CA ILE A 124 3.01 -8.50 -2.54
C ILE A 124 2.22 -8.74 -3.81
N GLY A 125 1.01 -9.28 -3.67
CA GLY A 125 0.06 -9.47 -4.76
C GLY A 125 -0.22 -8.18 -5.54
N TYR A 126 -0.74 -8.33 -6.75
CA TYR A 126 -1.18 -7.22 -7.58
C TYR A 126 -2.66 -6.96 -7.32
N VAL A 127 -3.05 -5.68 -7.19
CA VAL A 127 -4.47 -5.33 -7.32
C VAL A 127 -4.91 -5.70 -8.73
N ARG A 128 -5.95 -6.53 -8.83
CA ARG A 128 -6.56 -6.92 -10.09
C ARG A 128 -7.66 -5.92 -10.42
N ARG A 129 -7.67 -5.46 -11.67
CA ARG A 129 -8.81 -4.69 -12.19
C ARG A 129 -10.01 -5.62 -12.26
N LEU A 130 -11.13 -5.22 -11.67
CA LEU A 130 -12.39 -5.90 -11.87
C LEU A 130 -12.91 -5.55 -13.29
N PRO A 131 -13.45 -6.52 -14.04
CA PRO A 131 -14.07 -6.22 -15.32
C PRO A 131 -15.19 -5.20 -15.14
N ASP A 132 -15.36 -4.32 -16.13
CA ASP A 132 -16.44 -3.33 -16.16
C ASP A 132 -17.75 -3.96 -16.63
N VAL A 133 -18.11 -5.05 -15.96
CA VAL A 133 -19.41 -5.71 -16.07
C VAL A 133 -20.04 -5.50 -14.71
N GLY A 134 -21.16 -4.78 -14.66
CA GLY A 134 -21.80 -4.41 -13.40
C GLY A 134 -21.86 -5.60 -12.44
N ALA A 135 -21.28 -5.46 -11.26
CA ALA A 135 -21.22 -6.50 -10.25
C ALA A 135 -22.12 -6.11 -9.08
N LEU A 136 -22.85 -7.08 -8.54
CA LEU A 136 -23.62 -6.84 -7.33
C LEU A 136 -22.66 -6.59 -6.17
N TRP A 137 -22.95 -5.57 -5.36
CA TRP A 137 -22.14 -5.22 -4.18
C TRP A 137 -21.93 -6.44 -3.25
N SER A 138 -22.95 -7.27 -3.09
CA SER A 138 -22.88 -8.52 -2.31
C SER A 138 -21.85 -9.53 -2.82
N GLU A 139 -21.58 -9.54 -4.12
CA GLU A 139 -20.57 -10.44 -4.73
C GLU A 139 -19.15 -9.94 -4.49
N LEU A 140 -18.97 -8.62 -4.39
CA LEU A 140 -17.68 -8.01 -4.07
C LEU A 140 -17.30 -8.25 -2.60
N VAL A 141 -18.25 -8.07 -1.67
CA VAL A 141 -18.00 -8.23 -0.21
C VAL A 141 -17.61 -9.67 0.16
N LYS A 142 -18.15 -10.69 -0.53
CA LYS A 142 -17.82 -12.10 -0.26
C LYS A 142 -16.42 -12.52 -0.71
N ARG A 143 -15.79 -11.80 -1.64
CA ARG A 143 -14.44 -12.14 -2.15
C ARG A 143 -13.31 -11.73 -1.21
N ASP A 144 -13.56 -10.75 -0.33
CA ASP A 144 -12.57 -10.24 0.62
C ASP A 144 -12.57 -10.98 1.97
N THR A 145 -13.42 -12.00 2.14
CA THR A 145 -13.61 -12.75 3.41
C THR A 145 -13.00 -14.16 3.41
N VAL A 146 -12.07 -14.46 2.50
CA VAL A 146 -11.34 -15.75 2.43
C VAL A 146 -9.86 -15.55 2.73
#